data_AF-A0A0E1W4G9-F1
#
_entry.id   AF-A0A0E1W4G9-F1
#
_cell.length_a   1.000
_cell.length_b   1.000
_cell.length_c   1.000
_cell.angle_alpha   90.00
_cell.angle_beta   90.00
_cell.angle_gamma   90.00
#
_symmetry.space_group_name_H-M   'P 1'
#
loop_
_entity.id
_entity.type
_entity.pdbx_description
1 polymer ?
#
loop_
_entity_poly.entity_id
_entity_poly.type
_entity_poly.pdbx_seq_one_letter_code
_entity_poly.pdbx_strand_id
1 'polypeptide(L)'
;MAAIAADQASARKALAVVNNDQSCHGHCKDLRARRAVLIATLDELDTEANEAKRREVAEDRQAVLDDHAMQLRDELREDPVVMRLAALTGLAASRVGLLLSLVCAGVLDGIGVVAWYLVFAVRRTGDCHSVMSNAPDDIAAVTGVTACAVAESTDRALPPNADHLLDTRLTQLARAVAGGQVETTVASIRKYLGCAQATASKLRRELLAQCTNHLSTDGEV
;
A
#
# COMPACT_ATOMS: atom_id res chain seq x y z
N MET A 1 22.08 10.79 23.56
CA MET A 1 22.81 10.25 24.74
C MET A 1 24.32 10.10 24.51
N ALA A 2 24.80 9.34 23.50
CA ALA A 2 26.22 9.03 23.35
C ALA A 2 27.16 10.22 23.12
N ALA A 3 26.72 11.27 22.39
CA ALA A 3 27.52 12.48 22.18
C ALA A 3 27.74 13.28 23.48
N ILE A 4 26.67 13.52 24.25
CA ILE A 4 26.73 14.24 25.53
C ILE A 4 27.64 13.51 26.54
N ALA A 5 27.56 12.17 26.59
CA ALA A 5 28.43 11.37 27.47
C ALA A 5 29.90 11.45 27.07
N ALA A 6 30.21 11.53 25.76
CA ALA A 6 31.57 11.71 25.27
C ALA A 6 32.13 13.09 25.63
N ASP A 7 31.32 14.14 25.52
CA ASP A 7 31.71 15.51 25.88
C ASP A 7 31.88 15.68 27.40
N GLN A 8 31.02 15.08 28.21
CA GLN A 8 31.23 15.02 29.66
C GLN A 8 32.53 14.28 30.02
N ALA A 9 32.83 13.18 29.33
CA ALA A 9 34.06 12.43 29.56
C ALA A 9 35.31 13.22 29.16
N SER A 10 35.26 13.99 28.06
CA SER A 10 36.38 14.83 27.62
C SER A 10 36.62 16.00 28.58
N ALA A 11 35.56 16.68 29.03
CA ALA A 11 35.65 17.77 30.01
C ALA A 11 36.14 17.29 31.39
N ARG A 12 35.68 16.12 31.86
CA ARG A 12 36.18 15.49 33.11
C ARG A 12 37.66 15.11 33.01
N LYS A 13 38.09 14.58 31.86
CA LYS A 13 39.51 14.28 31.60
C LYS A 13 40.36 15.54 31.64
N ALA A 14 39.94 16.62 30.98
CA ALA A 14 40.63 17.91 31.03
C ALA A 14 40.75 18.45 32.47
N LEU A 15 39.68 18.30 33.26
CA LEU A 15 39.67 18.70 34.67
C LEU A 15 40.62 17.85 35.53
N ALA A 16 40.72 16.55 35.26
CA ALA A 16 41.66 15.66 35.94
C ALA A 16 43.12 16.01 35.63
N VAL A 17 43.44 16.38 34.39
CA VAL A 17 44.78 16.87 33.99
C VAL A 17 45.12 18.15 34.74
N VAL A 18 44.21 19.14 34.73
CA VAL A 18 44.41 20.42 35.44
C VAL A 18 44.54 20.23 36.96
N ASN A 19 43.88 19.24 37.54
CA ASN A 19 44.00 18.92 38.96
C ASN A 19 45.34 18.26 39.31
N ASN A 20 45.94 17.48 38.41
CA ASN A 20 47.20 16.78 38.68
C ASN A 20 48.40 17.76 38.69
N ASP A 21 48.32 18.86 37.96
CA ASP A 21 49.34 19.93 37.92
C ASP A 21 49.32 20.86 39.17
N GLN A 22 48.86 20.36 40.32
CA GLN A 22 48.58 21.13 41.54
C GLN A 22 49.82 21.78 42.20
N SER A 23 51.03 21.44 41.77
CA SER A 23 52.29 22.05 42.22
C SER A 23 52.50 23.44 41.60
N CYS A 24 51.67 24.40 42.03
CA CYS A 24 51.69 25.78 41.55
C CYS A 24 52.99 26.52 41.93
N HIS A 25 53.95 26.65 41.01
CA HIS A 25 55.14 27.50 41.21
C HIS A 25 55.05 28.90 40.57
N GLY A 26 54.03 29.23 39.77
CA GLY A 26 53.93 30.57 39.16
C GLY A 26 52.62 30.98 38.46
N HIS A 27 51.81 30.03 37.96
CA HIS A 27 50.60 30.32 37.13
C HIS A 27 49.26 29.96 37.78
N CYS A 28 49.17 30.03 39.11
CA CYS A 28 48.02 29.49 39.84
C CYS A 28 46.68 30.21 39.59
N LYS A 29 46.71 31.47 39.14
CA LYS A 29 45.49 32.21 38.80
C LYS A 29 44.87 31.72 37.48
N ASP A 30 45.69 31.45 36.46
CA ASP A 30 45.21 30.94 35.16
C ASP A 30 44.64 29.53 35.28
N LEU A 31 45.33 28.64 35.99
CA LEU A 31 44.85 27.28 36.26
C LEU A 31 43.52 27.27 37.02
N ARG A 32 43.36 28.16 38.01
CA ARG A 32 42.10 28.31 38.74
C ARG A 32 40.96 28.83 37.87
N ALA A 33 41.23 29.78 36.98
CA ALA A 33 40.25 30.29 36.02
C ALA A 33 39.81 29.19 35.03
N ARG A 34 40.76 28.44 34.44
CA ARG A 34 40.45 27.31 33.54
C ARG A 34 39.66 26.21 34.24
N ARG A 35 40.02 25.87 35.48
CA ARG A 35 39.27 24.91 36.29
C ARG A 35 37.83 25.39 36.54
N ALA A 36 37.63 26.66 36.87
CA ALA A 36 36.29 27.21 37.07
C ALA A 36 35.45 27.14 35.79
N VAL A 37 36.05 27.44 34.62
CA VAL A 37 35.39 27.30 33.32
C VAL A 37 35.01 25.84 33.04
N LEU A 38 35.93 24.89 33.24
CA LEU A 38 35.64 23.46 33.03
C LEU A 38 34.55 22.92 33.97
N ILE A 39 34.51 23.40 35.22
CA ILE A 39 33.44 23.06 36.15
C ILE A 39 32.10 23.61 35.65
N ALA A 40 32.07 24.88 35.21
CA ALA A 40 30.86 25.50 34.67
C ALA A 40 30.35 24.77 33.41
N THR A 41 31.24 24.38 32.49
CA THR A 41 30.84 23.62 31.29
C THR A 41 30.28 22.24 31.65
N LEU A 42 30.81 21.59 32.70
CA LEU A 42 30.28 20.31 33.15
C LEU A 42 28.90 20.43 33.80
N ASP A 43 28.68 21.51 34.55
CA ASP A 43 27.38 21.81 35.16
C ASP A 43 26.31 22.07 34.08
N GLU A 44 26.66 22.86 33.05
CA GLU A 44 25.79 23.11 31.88
C GLU A 44 25.46 21.82 31.11
N LEU A 45 26.45 20.96 30.86
CA LEU A 45 26.21 19.65 30.22
C LEU A 45 25.37 18.72 31.10
N ASP A 46 25.43 18.84 32.43
CA ASP A 46 24.61 18.05 33.34
C ASP A 46 23.16 18.53 33.34
N THR A 47 22.92 19.84 33.30
CA THR A 47 21.56 20.39 33.17
C THR A 47 20.92 19.96 31.86
N GLU A 48 21.63 20.06 30.73
CA GLU A 48 21.11 19.62 29.42
C GLU A 48 20.82 18.11 29.40
N ALA A 49 21.69 17.29 29.98
CA ALA A 49 21.45 15.85 30.09
C ALA A 49 20.22 15.52 30.95
N ASN A 50 20.03 16.23 32.06
CA ASN A 50 18.88 16.06 32.94
C ASN A 50 17.58 16.49 32.26
N GLU A 51 17.60 17.56 31.46
CA GLU A 51 16.46 17.98 30.66
C GLU A 51 16.11 16.95 29.57
N ALA A 52 17.12 16.45 28.85
CA ALA A 52 16.93 15.41 27.85
C ALA A 52 16.30 14.15 28.46
N LYS A 53 16.78 13.74 29.64
CA LYS A 53 16.22 12.61 30.38
C LYS A 53 14.77 12.84 30.82
N ARG A 54 14.42 14.06 31.23
CA ARG A 54 13.03 14.41 31.57
C ARG A 54 12.10 14.34 30.36
N ARG A 55 12.57 14.75 29.17
CA ARG A 55 11.81 14.63 27.91
C ARG A 55 11.58 13.17 27.54
N GLU A 56 12.63 12.34 27.60
CA GLU A 56 12.53 10.90 27.30
C GLU A 56 11.54 10.19 28.25
N VAL A 57 11.57 10.49 29.55
CA VAL A 57 10.60 9.92 30.52
C VAL A 57 9.16 10.38 30.25
N ALA A 58 8.98 11.60 29.71
CA ALA A 58 7.64 12.07 29.35
C ALA A 58 7.12 11.36 28.08
N GLU A 59 7.99 11.13 27.09
CA GLU A 59 7.67 10.36 25.89
C GLU A 59 7.39 8.89 26.23
N ASP A 60 8.16 8.27 27.12
CA ASP A 60 7.95 6.90 27.59
C ASP A 60 6.58 6.73 28.28
N ARG A 61 6.17 7.72 29.09
CA ARG A 61 4.82 7.72 29.68
C ARG A 61 3.72 7.83 28.63
N GLN A 62 3.93 8.61 27.56
CA GLN A 62 2.97 8.71 26.47
C GLN A 62 2.89 7.40 25.68
N ALA A 63 4.05 6.80 25.36
CA ALA A 63 4.12 5.52 24.68
C ALA A 63 3.37 4.43 25.45
N VAL A 64 3.51 4.37 26.79
CA VAL A 64 2.76 3.40 27.62
C VAL A 64 1.24 3.62 27.56
N LEU A 65 0.77 4.88 27.52
CA LEU A 65 -0.66 5.18 27.38
C LEU A 65 -1.19 4.80 25.99
N ASP A 66 -0.40 5.08 24.95
CA ASP A 66 -0.73 4.74 23.57
C ASP A 66 -0.74 3.23 23.34
N ASP A 67 0.23 2.50 23.90
CA ASP A 67 0.29 1.03 23.88
C ASP A 67 -0.95 0.43 24.54
N HIS A 68 -1.36 0.96 25.70
CA HIS A 68 -2.58 0.50 26.37
C HIS A 68 -3.83 0.80 25.52
N ALA A 69 -3.89 1.97 24.88
CA ALA A 69 -4.99 2.31 23.97
C ALA A 69 -5.02 1.40 22.73
N MET A 70 -3.85 0.98 22.23
CA MET A 70 -3.72 0.03 21.13
C MET A 70 -4.16 -1.38 21.54
N GLN A 71 -3.74 -1.85 22.73
CA GLN A 71 -4.15 -3.14 23.28
C GLN A 71 -5.67 -3.27 23.38
N LEU A 72 -6.35 -2.27 23.95
CA LEU A 72 -7.82 -2.27 24.04
C LEU A 72 -8.48 -2.37 22.66
N ARG A 73 -7.93 -1.70 21.64
CA ARG A 73 -8.45 -1.77 20.27
C ARG A 73 -8.25 -3.13 19.63
N ASP A 74 -7.12 -3.78 19.88
CA ASP A 74 -6.83 -5.11 19.36
C ASP A 74 -7.75 -6.15 20.01
N GLU A 75 -7.95 -6.09 21.33
CA GLU A 75 -8.93 -6.93 22.05
C GLU A 75 -10.35 -6.74 21.47
N LEU A 76 -10.79 -5.48 21.31
CA LEU A 76 -12.08 -5.13 20.70
C LEU A 76 -12.21 -5.56 19.23
N ARG A 77 -11.11 -5.81 18.50
CA ARG A 77 -11.12 -6.23 17.09
C ARG A 77 -11.14 -7.75 16.95
N GLU A 78 -10.49 -8.47 17.85
CA GLU A 78 -10.48 -9.92 17.89
C GLU A 78 -11.83 -10.47 18.37
N ASP A 79 -12.43 -9.87 19.39
CA ASP A 79 -13.67 -10.38 20.01
C ASP A 79 -14.95 -10.39 19.13
N PRO A 80 -15.28 -9.40 18.29
CA PRO A 80 -16.56 -9.37 17.57
C PRO A 80 -16.59 -10.36 16.39
N VAL A 81 -15.43 -10.63 15.77
CA VAL A 81 -15.35 -11.56 14.63
C VAL A 81 -15.17 -12.99 15.16
N VAL A 82 -14.35 -13.17 16.19
CA VAL A 82 -14.11 -14.48 16.81
C VAL A 82 -15.33 -14.94 17.60
N MET A 83 -16.03 -14.09 18.36
CA MET A 83 -17.27 -14.49 19.05
C MET A 83 -18.40 -14.77 18.06
N ARG A 84 -18.54 -14.01 16.97
CA ARG A 84 -19.58 -14.28 15.96
C ARG A 84 -19.31 -15.59 15.21
N LEU A 85 -18.05 -15.86 14.89
CA LEU A 85 -17.67 -17.13 14.25
C LEU A 85 -17.78 -18.31 15.22
N ALA A 86 -17.31 -18.18 16.47
CA ALA A 86 -17.39 -19.23 17.48
C ALA A 86 -18.84 -19.54 17.90
N ALA A 87 -19.68 -18.51 18.06
CA ALA A 87 -21.10 -18.70 18.38
C ALA A 87 -21.89 -19.39 17.25
N LEU A 88 -21.51 -19.17 15.99
CA LEU A 88 -22.18 -19.80 14.84
C LEU A 88 -21.63 -21.20 14.52
N THR A 89 -20.36 -21.49 14.85
CA THR A 89 -19.73 -22.76 14.46
C THR A 89 -19.56 -23.76 15.60
N GLY A 90 -19.61 -23.34 16.87
CA GLY A 90 -19.46 -24.25 18.02
C GLY A 90 -18.12 -24.99 18.10
N LEU A 91 -17.15 -24.65 17.24
CA LEU A 91 -15.82 -25.22 17.15
C LEU A 91 -14.80 -24.13 17.54
N ALA A 92 -13.93 -24.44 18.50
CA ALA A 92 -12.97 -23.51 19.11
C ALA A 92 -12.24 -22.62 18.08
N ALA A 93 -12.07 -21.34 18.40
CA ALA A 93 -11.52 -20.28 17.53
C ALA A 93 -10.23 -20.68 16.78
N SER A 94 -9.39 -21.49 17.39
CA SER A 94 -8.17 -22.05 16.79
C SER A 94 -8.42 -22.95 15.59
N ARG A 95 -9.52 -23.72 15.58
CA ARG A 95 -9.91 -24.59 14.46
C ARG A 95 -10.46 -23.81 13.29
N VAL A 96 -11.16 -22.70 13.53
CA VAL A 96 -11.73 -21.85 12.46
C VAL A 96 -10.60 -21.18 11.67
N GLY A 97 -9.59 -20.65 12.34
CA GLY A 97 -8.42 -20.06 11.68
C GLY A 97 -7.67 -21.07 10.80
N LEU A 98 -7.47 -22.29 11.32
CA LEU A 98 -6.84 -23.38 10.56
C LEU A 98 -7.68 -23.86 9.37
N LEU A 99 -9.00 -23.97 9.53
CA LEU A 99 -9.89 -24.36 8.43
C LEU A 99 -9.92 -23.28 7.34
N LEU A 100 -9.98 -22.01 7.72
CA LEU A 100 -9.98 -20.91 6.75
C LEU A 100 -8.66 -20.83 5.99
N SER A 101 -7.52 -20.94 6.67
CA SER A 101 -6.21 -20.94 6.01
C SER A 101 -6.03 -22.15 5.11
N LEU A 102 -6.51 -23.34 5.52
CA LEU A 102 -6.50 -24.56 4.71
C LEU A 102 -7.36 -24.41 3.45
N VAL A 103 -8.57 -23.88 3.56
CA VAL A 103 -9.46 -23.64 2.42
C VAL A 103 -8.83 -22.63 1.46
N CYS A 104 -8.28 -21.53 1.98
CA CYS A 104 -7.60 -20.52 1.17
C CYS A 104 -6.39 -21.09 0.43
N ALA A 105 -5.54 -21.85 1.13
CA ALA A 105 -4.39 -22.52 0.53
C ALA A 105 -4.82 -23.50 -0.58
N GLY A 106 -5.85 -24.32 -0.34
CA GLY A 106 -6.38 -25.24 -1.33
C GLY A 106 -6.96 -24.54 -2.57
N VAL A 107 -7.66 -23.42 -2.40
CA VAL A 107 -8.17 -22.62 -3.53
C VAL A 107 -7.02 -22.06 -4.36
N LEU A 108 -5.98 -21.52 -3.71
CA LEU A 108 -4.82 -20.96 -4.40
C LEU A 108 -4.01 -22.04 -5.14
N ASP A 109 -3.79 -23.19 -4.50
CA ASP A 109 -3.12 -24.34 -5.12
C ASP A 109 -3.93 -24.86 -6.31
N GLY A 110 -5.26 -24.94 -6.17
CA GLY A 110 -6.17 -25.31 -7.25
C GLY A 110 -6.07 -24.37 -8.45
N ILE A 111 -6.07 -23.05 -8.23
CA ILE A 111 -5.91 -22.06 -9.32
C ILE A 111 -4.54 -22.22 -9.98
N GLY A 112 -3.48 -22.43 -9.20
CA GLY A 112 -2.13 -22.69 -9.71
C GLY A 112 -2.09 -23.93 -10.60
N VAL A 113 -2.62 -25.05 -10.12
CA VAL A 113 -2.69 -26.32 -10.85
C VAL A 113 -3.51 -26.17 -12.13
N VAL A 114 -4.67 -25.51 -12.09
CA VAL A 114 -5.51 -25.26 -13.28
C VAL A 114 -4.78 -24.36 -14.28
N ALA A 115 -4.13 -23.29 -13.82
CA ALA A 115 -3.37 -22.40 -14.69
C ALA A 115 -2.22 -23.15 -15.38
N TRP A 116 -1.47 -23.97 -14.64
CA TRP A 116 -0.42 -24.82 -15.20
C TRP A 116 -0.98 -25.84 -16.20
N TYR A 117 -2.11 -26.47 -15.89
CA TYR A 117 -2.73 -27.45 -16.78
C TYR A 117 -3.22 -26.81 -18.08
N LEU A 118 -3.81 -25.61 -18.01
CA LEU A 118 -4.23 -24.85 -19.19
C LEU A 118 -3.04 -24.46 -20.07
N VAL A 119 -1.92 -24.02 -19.47
CA VAL A 119 -0.68 -23.73 -20.20
C VAL A 119 -0.17 -24.97 -20.94
N PHE A 120 -0.15 -26.14 -20.31
CA PHE A 120 0.26 -27.38 -20.97
C PHE A 120 -0.76 -27.89 -22.00
N ALA A 121 -2.05 -27.71 -21.76
CA ALA A 121 -3.10 -28.09 -22.69
C ALA A 121 -2.98 -27.28 -23.99
N VAL A 122 -2.86 -25.96 -23.89
CA VAL A 122 -2.65 -25.07 -25.05
C VAL A 122 -1.38 -25.42 -25.82
N ARG A 123 -0.29 -25.78 -25.13
CA ARG A 123 0.95 -26.24 -25.78
C ARG A 123 0.76 -27.56 -26.54
N ARG A 124 0.01 -28.53 -25.99
CA ARG A 124 -0.29 -29.79 -26.69
C ARG A 124 -1.18 -29.60 -27.93
N THR A 125 -2.09 -28.63 -27.92
CA THR A 125 -2.94 -28.33 -29.08
C THR A 125 -2.21 -27.54 -30.17
N GLY A 126 -1.09 -26.88 -29.85
CA GLY A 126 -0.23 -26.20 -30.81
C GLY A 126 0.58 -27.15 -31.70
N ASP A 127 0.88 -28.36 -31.20
CA ASP A 127 1.74 -29.32 -31.90
C ASP A 127 0.97 -30.23 -32.88
N CYS A 128 -0.38 -30.17 -32.94
CA CYS A 128 -1.18 -30.98 -33.86
C CYS A 128 -1.51 -30.31 -35.20
N HIS A 129 -0.87 -29.19 -35.55
CA HIS A 129 -0.97 -28.57 -36.88
C HIS A 129 0.38 -28.55 -37.61
N SER A 130 1.04 -29.71 -37.70
CA SER A 130 2.11 -29.92 -38.68
C SER A 130 2.15 -31.37 -39.14
N VAL A 131 1.20 -31.73 -40.00
CA VAL A 131 1.37 -32.84 -40.94
C VAL A 131 0.89 -32.35 -42.31
N MET A 132 1.87 -32.21 -43.21
CA MET A 132 1.80 -31.98 -44.66
C MET A 132 1.42 -30.58 -45.16
N SER A 133 2.42 -29.77 -45.48
CA SER A 133 2.61 -29.30 -46.85
C SER A 133 4.07 -28.95 -47.09
N ASN A 134 4.64 -29.57 -48.12
CA ASN A 134 6.04 -29.48 -48.47
C ASN A 134 6.23 -28.25 -49.37
N ALA A 135 7.02 -27.27 -48.94
CA ALA A 135 7.77 -26.37 -49.84
C ALA A 135 8.84 -25.62 -49.02
N PRO A 136 10.09 -25.50 -49.52
CA PRO A 136 11.15 -24.77 -48.84
C PRO A 136 11.12 -23.29 -49.24
N ASP A 137 11.37 -22.38 -48.29
CA ASP A 137 12.54 -21.50 -48.29
C ASP A 137 12.40 -20.31 -47.30
N ASP A 138 13.54 -19.99 -46.70
CA ASP A 138 13.95 -18.75 -46.04
C ASP A 138 13.52 -18.40 -44.59
N ILE A 139 14.36 -18.95 -43.70
CA ILE A 139 15.02 -18.40 -42.50
C ILE A 139 14.82 -16.88 -42.25
N ALA A 140 14.17 -16.55 -41.13
CA ALA A 140 14.63 -15.51 -40.21
C ALA A 140 14.09 -15.76 -38.78
N ALA A 141 15.00 -16.19 -37.90
CA ALA A 141 14.73 -16.41 -36.49
C ALA A 141 14.61 -15.09 -35.71
N VAL A 142 13.58 -14.95 -34.87
CA VAL A 142 13.71 -14.30 -33.55
C VAL A 142 12.85 -15.05 -32.52
N THR A 143 13.57 -15.64 -31.58
CA THR A 143 13.12 -16.19 -30.30
C THR A 143 12.49 -15.13 -29.38
N GLY A 144 11.40 -15.51 -28.71
CA GLY A 144 11.36 -15.39 -27.25
C GLY A 144 10.35 -14.41 -26.64
N VAL A 145 9.27 -15.00 -26.12
CA VAL A 145 8.50 -14.60 -24.92
C VAL A 145 7.62 -13.36 -25.05
N THR A 146 6.31 -13.57 -25.12
CA THR A 146 5.38 -13.04 -24.13
C THR A 146 4.19 -13.99 -24.02
N ALA A 147 3.76 -14.23 -22.78
CA ALA A 147 2.60 -15.03 -22.42
C ALA A 147 1.34 -14.61 -23.20
N CYS A 148 0.53 -15.59 -23.62
CA CYS A 148 -0.90 -15.38 -23.85
C CYS A 148 -1.56 -15.11 -22.48
N ALA A 149 -1.45 -13.87 -22.01
CA ALA A 149 -2.59 -13.24 -21.40
C ALA A 149 -3.59 -12.94 -22.54
N VAL A 150 -4.80 -13.46 -22.39
CA VAL A 150 -6.06 -12.89 -22.91
C VAL A 150 -6.00 -12.40 -24.36
N ALA A 151 -6.45 -13.25 -25.30
CA ALA A 151 -7.20 -12.76 -26.44
C ALA A 151 -8.68 -12.85 -26.04
N GLU A 152 -9.51 -11.80 -25.91
CA GLU A 152 -9.45 -10.41 -26.39
C GLU A 152 -8.70 -10.24 -27.70
N SER A 153 -9.31 -10.75 -28.78
CA SER A 153 -9.04 -10.29 -30.13
C SER A 153 -10.30 -10.50 -30.96
N THR A 154 -11.21 -9.54 -30.90
CA THR A 154 -11.84 -9.06 -32.12
C THR A 154 -10.87 -8.07 -32.74
N ASP A 155 -10.05 -8.57 -33.65
CA ASP A 155 -9.27 -7.79 -34.61
C ASP A 155 -10.23 -7.15 -35.61
N ARG A 156 -10.17 -5.83 -35.78
CA ARG A 156 -9.69 -5.16 -37.00
C ARG A 156 -10.43 -3.85 -37.29
N ALA A 157 -9.61 -2.90 -37.73
CA ALA A 157 -9.92 -1.55 -38.19
C ALA A 157 -10.21 -0.53 -37.08
N LEU A 158 -9.26 0.39 -36.91
CA LEU A 158 -9.51 1.76 -36.49
C LEU A 158 -10.50 2.39 -37.50
N PRO A 159 -11.77 2.67 -37.16
CA PRO A 159 -12.36 3.90 -37.64
C PRO A 159 -11.77 5.04 -36.78
N PRO A 160 -11.50 6.22 -37.35
CA PRO A 160 -11.07 7.40 -36.60
C PRO A 160 -12.12 7.94 -35.60
N ASN A 161 -13.06 7.12 -35.15
CA ASN A 161 -14.33 7.51 -34.53
C ASN A 161 -14.74 6.64 -33.32
N ALA A 162 -13.81 5.97 -32.63
CA ALA A 162 -14.13 5.18 -31.42
C ALA A 162 -14.76 6.06 -30.32
N ASP A 163 -14.28 7.29 -30.20
CA ASP A 163 -14.82 8.30 -29.29
C ASP A 163 -16.23 8.72 -29.70
N HIS A 164 -16.49 8.86 -31.01
CA HIS A 164 -17.83 9.18 -31.53
C HIS A 164 -18.82 8.02 -31.32
N LEU A 165 -18.38 6.77 -31.33
CA LEU A 165 -19.24 5.61 -31.04
C LEU A 165 -19.62 5.59 -29.55
N LEU A 166 -18.65 5.87 -28.66
CA LEU A 166 -18.91 6.02 -27.23
C LEU A 166 -19.88 7.18 -26.97
N ASP A 167 -19.72 8.30 -27.65
CA ASP A 167 -20.60 9.46 -27.53
C ASP A 167 -22.02 9.19 -28.07
N THR A 168 -22.14 8.47 -29.19
CA THR A 168 -23.44 7.99 -29.69
C THR A 168 -24.12 7.03 -28.71
N ARG A 169 -23.35 6.17 -28.02
CA ARG A 169 -23.88 5.26 -26.98
C ARG A 169 -24.25 6.01 -25.69
N LEU A 170 -23.49 7.04 -25.31
CA LEU A 170 -23.81 7.92 -24.18
C LEU A 170 -25.10 8.70 -24.43
N THR A 171 -25.24 9.32 -25.60
CA THR A 171 -26.45 10.07 -25.98
C THR A 171 -27.68 9.16 -26.09
N GLN A 172 -27.52 7.93 -26.60
CA GLN A 172 -28.58 6.92 -26.61
C GLN A 172 -29.00 6.51 -25.19
N LEU A 173 -28.04 6.34 -24.27
CA LEU A 173 -28.29 5.98 -22.89
C LEU A 173 -28.95 7.11 -22.10
N ALA A 174 -28.50 8.36 -22.29
CA ALA A 174 -29.11 9.55 -21.68
C ALA A 174 -30.60 9.68 -22.07
N ARG A 175 -30.91 9.44 -23.35
CA ARG A 175 -32.29 9.46 -23.85
C ARG A 175 -33.16 8.34 -23.25
N ALA A 176 -32.59 7.14 -23.08
CA ALA A 176 -33.29 6.01 -22.47
C ALA A 176 -33.55 6.21 -20.96
N VAL A 177 -32.64 6.88 -20.26
CA VAL A 177 -32.81 7.28 -18.85
C VAL A 177 -33.89 8.36 -18.73
N ALA A 178 -33.87 9.38 -19.60
CA ALA A 178 -34.90 10.42 -19.63
C ALA A 178 -36.31 9.87 -19.97
N GLY A 179 -36.38 8.82 -20.78
CA GLY A 179 -37.60 8.07 -21.08
C GLY A 179 -38.02 7.06 -20.01
N GLY A 180 -37.29 6.95 -18.89
CA GLY A 180 -37.59 6.01 -17.79
C GLY A 180 -37.39 4.53 -18.12
N GLN A 181 -36.74 4.19 -19.24
CA GLN A 181 -36.59 2.81 -19.70
C GLN A 181 -35.40 2.08 -19.05
N VAL A 182 -34.45 2.80 -18.48
CA VAL A 182 -33.21 2.23 -17.92
C VAL A 182 -32.88 2.92 -16.60
N GLU A 183 -32.85 2.15 -15.50
CA GLU A 183 -32.28 2.63 -14.24
C GLU A 183 -30.78 2.90 -14.40
N THR A 184 -30.23 3.90 -13.71
CA THR A 184 -28.80 4.30 -13.77
C THR A 184 -27.84 3.31 -13.09
N THR A 185 -28.13 2.02 -13.24
CA THR A 185 -27.41 0.89 -12.64
C THR A 185 -26.55 0.18 -13.69
N VAL A 186 -25.38 -0.33 -13.31
CA VAL A 186 -24.44 -0.95 -14.27
C VAL A 186 -25.05 -2.20 -14.93
N ALA A 187 -25.91 -2.93 -14.21
CA ALA A 187 -26.58 -4.14 -14.70
C ALA A 187 -27.64 -3.85 -15.77
N SER A 188 -28.44 -2.79 -15.62
CA SER A 188 -29.45 -2.38 -16.60
C SER A 188 -28.80 -1.80 -17.86
N ILE A 189 -27.73 -0.99 -17.70
CA ILE A 189 -26.93 -0.47 -18.82
C ILE A 189 -26.34 -1.60 -19.66
N ARG A 190 -25.76 -2.62 -19.00
CA ARG A 190 -25.23 -3.81 -19.68
C ARG A 190 -26.31 -4.55 -20.47
N LYS A 191 -27.49 -4.75 -19.88
CA LYS A 191 -28.60 -5.45 -20.54
C LYS A 191 -29.17 -4.67 -21.73
N TYR A 192 -29.18 -3.34 -21.66
CA TYR A 192 -29.71 -2.47 -22.71
C TYR A 192 -28.76 -2.29 -23.89
N LEU A 193 -27.45 -2.17 -23.63
CA LEU A 193 -26.43 -1.92 -24.67
C LEU A 193 -25.63 -3.16 -25.08
N GLY A 194 -25.78 -4.30 -24.38
CA GLY A 194 -25.02 -5.53 -24.66
C GLY A 194 -23.50 -5.40 -24.48
N CYS A 195 -23.05 -4.49 -23.60
CA CYS A 195 -21.63 -4.11 -23.47
C CYS A 195 -20.90 -4.83 -22.30
N ALA A 196 -19.57 -4.95 -22.39
CA ALA A 196 -18.74 -5.46 -21.30
C ALA A 196 -18.80 -4.58 -20.03
N GLN A 197 -18.57 -5.17 -18.86
CA GLN A 197 -18.70 -4.53 -17.54
C GLN A 197 -17.82 -3.27 -17.40
N ALA A 198 -16.61 -3.30 -17.96
CA ALA A 198 -15.69 -2.16 -17.94
C ALA A 198 -16.26 -0.95 -18.70
N THR A 199 -16.82 -1.17 -19.88
CA THR A 199 -17.45 -0.13 -20.72
C THR A 199 -18.71 0.43 -20.06
N ALA A 200 -19.55 -0.41 -19.47
CA ALA A 200 -20.74 0.03 -18.74
C ALA A 200 -20.38 0.92 -17.51
N SER A 201 -19.29 0.61 -16.82
CA SER A 201 -18.81 1.42 -15.69
C SER A 201 -18.24 2.78 -16.10
N LYS A 202 -17.63 2.88 -17.29
CA LYS A 202 -17.13 4.14 -17.85
C LYS A 202 -18.30 5.04 -18.27
N LEU A 203 -19.25 4.48 -19.04
CA LEU A 203 -20.46 5.18 -19.47
C LEU A 203 -21.28 5.74 -18.29
N ARG A 204 -21.43 4.98 -17.19
CA ARG A 204 -22.14 5.47 -15.99
C ARG A 204 -21.42 6.66 -15.35
N ARG A 205 -20.09 6.65 -15.30
CA ARG A 205 -19.30 7.74 -14.70
C ARG A 205 -19.40 9.02 -15.54
N GLU A 206 -19.31 8.89 -16.86
CA GLU A 206 -19.46 10.01 -17.79
C GLU A 206 -20.86 10.63 -17.74
N LEU A 207 -21.91 9.80 -17.68
CA LEU A 207 -23.28 10.31 -17.52
C LEU A 207 -23.49 11.07 -16.21
N LEU A 208 -22.97 10.56 -15.09
CA LEU A 208 -23.08 11.26 -13.82
C LEU A 208 -22.32 12.59 -13.85
N ALA A 209 -21.13 12.62 -14.47
CA ALA A 209 -20.35 13.84 -14.64
C ALA A 209 -21.06 14.88 -15.54
N GLN A 210 -21.71 14.45 -16.62
CA GLN A 210 -22.50 15.34 -17.47
C GLN A 210 -23.75 15.86 -16.76
N CYS A 211 -24.46 15.01 -15.99
CA CYS A 211 -25.60 15.43 -15.18
C CYS A 211 -25.21 16.44 -14.09
N THR A 212 -24.07 16.27 -13.42
CA THR A 212 -23.60 17.24 -12.42
C THR A 212 -23.22 18.58 -13.04
N ASN A 213 -22.64 18.56 -14.24
CA ASN A 213 -22.30 19.78 -14.98
C ASN A 213 -23.55 20.54 -15.44
N HIS A 214 -24.59 19.82 -15.88
CA HIS A 214 -25.86 20.44 -16.30
C HIS A 214 -26.66 21.02 -15.11
N LEU A 215 -26.59 20.38 -13.94
CA LEU A 215 -27.22 20.92 -12.72
C LEU A 215 -26.54 22.20 -12.21
N SER A 216 -25.24 22.36 -12.48
CA SER A 216 -24.49 23.55 -12.09
C SER A 216 -24.76 24.76 -12.98
N THR A 217 -25.21 24.55 -14.23
CA THR A 217 -25.55 25.64 -15.17
C THR A 217 -26.98 26.16 -15.00
N ASP A 218 -27.89 25.35 -14.43
CA ASP A 218 -29.29 25.76 -14.16
C ASP A 218 -29.46 26.49 -12.80
N GLY A 219 -28.39 26.57 -11.98
CA GLY A 219 -28.38 27.21 -10.67
C GLY A 219 -27.88 28.66 -10.63
N GLU A 220 -27.56 29.25 -11.79
CA GLU A 220 -27.13 30.64 -11.92
C GLU A 220 -28.15 31.44 -12.75
N VAL A 221 -29.36 31.59 -12.22
CA VAL A 221 -30.34 32.63 -12.58
C VAL A 221 -31.08 33.10 -11.33
#